data_AF-A0A090XBM1-F1
#
_entry.id   AF-A0A090XBM1-F1
#
_cell.length_a   1.000
_cell.length_b   1.000
_cell.length_c   1.000
_cell.angle_alpha   90.00
_cell.angle_beta   90.00
_cell.angle_gamma   90.00
#
_symmetry.space_group_name_H-M   'P 1'
#
loop_
_entity.id
_entity.type
_entity.pdbx_description
1 polymer ?
#
loop_
_entity_poly.entity_id
_entity_poly.type
_entity_poly.pdbx_seq_one_letter_code
_entity_poly.pdbx_strand_id
1 'polypeptide(L)'
;LCNTITKSYSVTKCRHFFCSNCVSLIREETSPKCPLDDIDWKLETSCCLPEFSLNYSRVRCPNTGYGCDREGLLSEINNHVGFCNFYPLPCIKCGVMVGYANLVSHLRRSCKFR
;
A
#
# COMPACT_ATOMS: atom_id res chain seq x y z
N LEU A 1 -11.52 -4.76 5.01
CA LEU A 1 -10.74 -5.00 6.25
C LEU A 1 -9.47 -4.16 6.29
N CYS A 2 -8.43 -4.46 5.51
CA CYS A 2 -7.20 -3.66 5.49
C CYS A 2 -7.27 -2.37 4.62
N ASN A 3 -8.41 -2.15 3.94
CA ASN A 3 -8.65 -1.01 3.05
C ASN A 3 -7.63 -0.88 1.90
N THR A 4 -6.96 -1.97 1.52
CA THR A 4 -6.04 -2.02 0.38
C THR A 4 -6.63 -2.82 -0.77
N ILE A 5 -6.31 -2.38 -1.99
CA ILE A 5 -6.63 -3.13 -3.20
C ILE A 5 -5.50 -4.14 -3.45
N THR A 6 -5.86 -5.39 -3.71
CA THR A 6 -4.93 -6.51 -3.89
C THR A 6 -5.07 -7.13 -5.27
N LYS A 7 -3.97 -7.66 -5.83
CA LYS A 7 -3.96 -8.41 -7.08
C LYS A 7 -4.60 -9.79 -6.93
N SER A 8 -4.41 -10.43 -5.78
CA SER A 8 -4.98 -11.72 -5.43
C SER A 8 -6.02 -11.57 -4.32
N TYR A 9 -7.19 -12.16 -4.53
CA TYR A 9 -8.26 -12.16 -3.56
C TYR A 9 -8.93 -13.54 -3.50
N SER A 10 -9.52 -13.87 -2.36
CA SER A 10 -10.32 -15.07 -2.25
C SER A 10 -11.79 -14.71 -2.12
N VAL A 11 -12.63 -15.53 -2.75
CA VAL A 11 -14.08 -15.44 -2.71
C VAL A 11 -14.60 -16.47 -1.72
N THR A 12 -15.41 -15.99 -0.78
CA THR A 12 -16.14 -16.83 0.16
C THR A 12 -17.47 -17.29 -0.43
N LYS A 13 -18.12 -18.29 0.18
CA LYS A 13 -19.50 -18.69 -0.18
C LYS A 13 -20.50 -17.53 -0.16
N CYS A 14 -20.31 -16.58 0.76
CA CYS A 14 -21.11 -15.38 0.83
C CYS A 14 -20.74 -14.30 -0.20
N ARG A 15 -19.88 -14.63 -1.17
CA ARG A 15 -19.47 -13.78 -2.31
C ARG A 15 -18.74 -12.49 -1.90
N HIS A 16 -18.13 -12.49 -0.72
CA HIS A 16 -17.27 -11.41 -0.27
C HIS A 16 -15.81 -11.64 -0.67
N PHE A 17 -15.11 -10.54 -0.96
CA PHE A 17 -13.75 -10.54 -1.47
C PHE A 17 -12.77 -10.11 -0.39
N PHE A 18 -11.71 -10.90 -0.16
CA PHE A 18 -10.68 -10.61 0.83
C PHE A 18 -9.28 -10.82 0.25
N CYS A 19 -8.33 -9.97 0.64
CA CYS A 19 -6.93 -10.20 0.29
C CYS A 19 -6.35 -11.41 1.03
N SER A 20 -5.29 -11.99 0.48
CA SER A 20 -4.65 -13.19 1.04
C SER A 20 -4.27 -13.02 2.52
N ASN A 21 -3.79 -11.84 2.92
CA ASN A 21 -3.45 -11.58 4.33
C ASN A 21 -4.68 -11.56 5.24
N CYS A 22 -5.76 -10.91 4.81
CA CYS A 22 -7.02 -10.90 5.55
C CYS A 22 -7.64 -12.30 5.65
N VAL A 23 -7.53 -13.12 4.60
CA VAL A 23 -7.98 -14.52 4.63
C VAL A 23 -7.21 -15.32 5.66
N SER A 24 -5.88 -15.16 5.74
CA SER A 24 -5.06 -15.85 6.75
C SER A 24 -5.51 -15.48 8.16
N LEU A 25 -5.71 -14.19 8.44
CA LEU A 25 -6.17 -13.72 9.75
C LEU A 25 -7.53 -14.30 10.15
N ILE A 26 -8.51 -14.31 9.23
CA ILE A 26 -9.84 -14.85 9.51
C ILE A 26 -9.77 -16.36 9.79
N ARG A 27 -8.91 -17.10 9.08
CA ARG A 27 -8.75 -18.55 9.27
C ARG A 27 -8.13 -18.94 10.61
N GLU A 28 -7.41 -18.03 11.26
CA GLU A 28 -6.80 -18.26 12.57
C GLU A 28 -7.81 -18.13 13.72
N GLU A 29 -9.01 -17.60 13.46
CA GLU A 29 -10.07 -17.52 14.47
C GLU A 29 -10.65 -18.90 14.81
N THR A 30 -11.00 -19.10 16.08
CA THR A 30 -11.50 -20.38 16.63
C THR A 30 -12.83 -20.82 16.01
N SER A 31 -13.61 -19.88 15.48
CA SER A 31 -14.85 -20.12 14.73
C SER A 31 -14.92 -19.07 13.62
N PRO A 32 -14.25 -19.33 12.48
CA PRO A 32 -14.06 -18.32 11.45
C PRO A 32 -15.41 -18.03 10.80
N LYS A 33 -15.79 -16.76 10.80
CA LYS A 33 -16.98 -16.24 10.12
C LYS A 33 -16.58 -15.12 9.18
N CYS A 34 -17.43 -14.86 8.19
CA CYS A 34 -17.23 -13.71 7.33
C CYS A 34 -17.49 -12.43 8.14
N PRO A 35 -16.52 -11.51 8.23
CA PRO A 35 -16.65 -10.30 9.06
C PRO A 35 -17.58 -9.23 8.48
N LEU A 36 -18.21 -9.49 7.33
CA LEU A 36 -19.15 -8.56 6.68
C LEU A 36 -20.62 -8.94 6.87
N ASP A 37 -20.92 -10.22 7.08
CA ASP A 37 -22.29 -10.74 7.15
C ASP A 37 -22.48 -11.90 8.16
N ASP A 38 -21.44 -12.22 8.95
CA ASP A 38 -21.44 -13.26 9.99
C ASP A 38 -21.76 -14.68 9.49
N ILE A 39 -21.68 -14.93 8.17
CA ILE A 39 -21.89 -16.24 7.58
C ILE A 39 -20.66 -17.13 7.81
N ASP A 40 -20.87 -18.43 8.10
CA ASP A 40 -19.80 -19.41 8.28
C ASP A 40 -18.73 -19.32 7.18
N TRP A 41 -17.47 -19.22 7.61
CA TRP A 41 -16.35 -19.05 6.68
C TRP A 41 -16.10 -20.34 5.90
N LYS A 42 -16.46 -20.32 4.62
CA LYS A 42 -16.06 -21.35 3.65
C LYS A 42 -15.46 -20.67 2.43
N LEU A 43 -14.18 -20.94 2.21
CA LEU A 43 -13.47 -20.52 1.01
C LEU A 43 -14.01 -21.32 -0.19
N GLU A 44 -14.51 -20.65 -1.23
CA GLU A 44 -14.92 -21.35 -2.45
C GLU A 44 -13.81 -21.35 -3.49
N THR A 45 -13.22 -20.19 -3.76
CA THR A 45 -12.27 -20.07 -4.87
C THR A 45 -11.29 -18.93 -4.61
N SER A 46 -10.01 -19.18 -4.89
CA SER A 46 -9.01 -18.13 -5.02
C SER A 46 -9.05 -17.59 -6.45
N CYS A 47 -9.27 -16.29 -6.60
CA CYS A 47 -9.27 -15.62 -7.90
C CYS A 47 -8.16 -14.57 -7.94
N CYS A 48 -7.65 -14.32 -9.14
CA CYS A 48 -6.75 -13.21 -9.40
C CYS A 48 -7.51 -12.16 -10.19
N LEU A 49 -7.35 -10.89 -9.84
CA LEU A 49 -7.68 -9.84 -10.80
C LEU A 49 -6.81 -10.04 -12.04
N PRO A 50 -7.35 -9.86 -13.26
CA PRO A 50 -6.55 -9.85 -14.46
C PRO A 50 -5.38 -8.88 -14.26
N GLU A 51 -4.17 -9.29 -14.65
CA GLU A 51 -2.95 -8.52 -14.37
C GLU A 51 -3.06 -7.05 -14.80
N PHE A 52 -3.78 -6.83 -15.88
CA PHE A 52 -4.00 -5.53 -16.49
C PHE A 52 -5.00 -4.64 -15.73
N SER A 53 -5.97 -5.19 -14.99
CA SER A 53 -7.09 -4.39 -14.48
C SER A 53 -6.64 -3.39 -13.40
N LEU A 54 -5.63 -3.74 -12.59
CA LEU A 54 -5.10 -2.82 -11.59
C LEU A 54 -4.11 -1.81 -12.18
N ASN A 55 -3.40 -2.17 -13.24
CA ASN A 55 -2.39 -1.32 -13.86
C ASN A 55 -2.98 0.00 -14.40
N TYR A 56 -4.26 0.01 -14.78
CA TYR A 56 -4.97 1.20 -15.24
C TYR A 56 -5.54 2.07 -14.10
N SER A 57 -5.38 1.68 -12.84
CA SER A 57 -5.81 2.50 -11.70
C SER A 57 -4.93 3.75 -11.61
N ARG A 58 -5.55 4.93 -11.51
CA ARG A 58 -4.81 6.16 -11.18
C ARG A 58 -4.47 6.17 -9.69
N VAL A 59 -3.19 6.33 -9.40
CA VAL A 59 -2.65 6.35 -8.03
C VAL A 59 -1.67 7.51 -7.88
N ARG A 60 -1.39 7.89 -6.62
CA ARG A 60 -0.32 8.84 -6.27
C ARG A 60 0.95 8.09 -5.88
N CYS A 61 2.09 8.73 -6.05
CA CYS A 61 3.36 8.22 -5.54
C CYS A 61 3.27 8.00 -4.01
N PRO A 62 3.78 6.87 -3.47
CA PRO A 62 3.81 6.65 -2.02
C PRO A 62 4.66 7.69 -1.28
N ASN A 63 5.56 8.40 -1.98
CA ASN A 63 6.43 9.43 -1.41
C ASN A 63 5.77 10.82 -1.33
N THR A 64 4.44 10.94 -1.47
CA THR A 64 3.74 12.24 -1.37
C THR A 64 3.96 12.91 -0.02
N GLY A 65 4.02 12.16 1.08
CA GLY A 65 4.35 12.71 2.40
C GLY A 65 5.74 13.34 2.50
N TYR A 66 6.64 13.02 1.56
CA TYR A 66 8.01 13.54 1.51
C TYR A 66 8.22 14.62 0.44
N GLY A 67 7.16 14.97 -0.33
CA GLY A 67 7.15 16.05 -1.31
C GLY A 67 6.90 15.62 -2.75
N CYS A 68 6.68 14.33 -3.05
CA CYS A 68 6.37 13.91 -4.42
C CYS A 68 4.91 14.17 -4.80
N ASP A 69 4.68 14.93 -5.86
CA ASP A 69 3.35 15.24 -6.40
C ASP A 69 2.93 14.35 -7.58
N ARG A 70 3.79 13.41 -7.99
CA ARG A 70 3.52 12.51 -9.12
C ARG A 70 2.26 11.69 -8.87
N GLU A 71 1.37 11.73 -9.85
CA GLU A 71 0.22 10.85 -10.00
C GLU A 71 0.19 10.27 -11.42
N GLY A 72 -0.39 9.08 -11.58
CA GLY A 72 -0.38 8.36 -12.85
C GLY A 72 -0.99 6.98 -12.71
N LEU A 73 -0.91 6.19 -13.78
CA LEU A 73 -1.31 4.79 -13.75
C LEU A 73 -0.41 4.01 -12.77
N LEU A 74 -0.95 2.97 -12.13
CA LEU A 74 -0.20 2.15 -11.18
C LEU A 74 1.11 1.61 -11.79
N SER A 75 1.11 1.22 -13.07
CA SER A 75 2.32 0.77 -13.78
C SER A 75 3.38 1.88 -13.91
N GLU A 76 2.96 3.09 -14.25
CA GLU A 76 3.83 4.26 -14.39
C GLU A 76 4.42 4.67 -13.03
N ILE A 77 3.58 4.69 -11.99
CA ILE A 77 4.00 5.01 -10.63
C ILE A 77 4.94 3.94 -10.09
N ASN A 78 4.68 2.66 -10.36
CA ASN A 78 5.57 1.57 -9.92
C ASN A 78 6.97 1.70 -10.54
N ASN A 79 7.06 2.06 -11.83
CA ASN A 79 8.34 2.38 -12.47
C ASN A 79 8.99 3.61 -11.79
N HIS A 80 8.21 4.68 -11.57
CA HIS A 80 8.69 5.93 -10.97
C HIS A 80 9.33 5.77 -9.58
N VAL A 81 8.79 4.89 -8.71
CA VAL A 81 9.26 4.75 -7.32
C VAL A 81 10.76 4.45 -7.24
N GLY A 82 11.31 3.67 -8.17
CA GLY A 82 12.73 3.30 -8.18
C GLY A 82 13.70 4.47 -8.38
N PHE A 83 13.23 5.60 -8.90
CA PHE A 83 14.04 6.80 -9.18
C PHE A 83 13.37 8.08 -8.68
N CYS A 84 12.45 7.95 -7.72
CA CYS A 84 11.73 9.09 -7.16
C CYS A 84 12.68 9.98 -6.35
N ASN A 85 12.90 11.23 -6.77
CA ASN A 85 13.76 12.19 -6.06
C ASN A 85 13.30 12.54 -4.63
N PHE A 86 12.10 12.10 -4.23
CA PHE A 86 11.59 12.28 -2.87
C PHE A 86 11.60 10.96 -2.09
N TYR A 87 12.40 9.97 -2.50
CA TYR A 87 12.59 8.75 -1.72
C TYR A 87 12.99 9.13 -0.28
N PRO A 88 12.39 8.49 0.73
CA PRO A 88 12.62 8.86 2.11
C PRO A 88 13.97 8.34 2.62
N LEU A 89 14.69 9.20 3.33
CA LEU A 89 15.95 8.83 4.00
C LEU A 89 16.11 9.60 5.32
N PRO A 90 16.80 9.01 6.30
CA PRO A 90 17.02 9.68 7.57
C PRO A 90 18.07 10.78 7.44
N CYS A 91 17.79 11.96 8.01
CA CYS A 91 18.77 13.02 8.14
C CYS A 91 19.93 12.56 9.03
N ILE A 92 21.16 12.68 8.54
CA ILE A 92 22.39 12.26 9.25
C ILE A 92 22.59 12.94 10.61
N LYS A 93 22.04 14.14 10.80
CA LYS A 93 22.20 14.90 12.06
C LYS A 93 21.11 14.58 13.07
N CYS A 94 19.85 14.52 12.62
CA CYS A 94 18.69 14.53 13.51
C CYS A 94 17.82 13.28 13.46
N GLY A 95 18.07 12.37 12.52
CA GLY A 95 17.34 11.12 12.33
C GLY A 95 15.97 11.25 11.68
N VAL A 96 15.47 12.47 11.46
CA VAL A 96 14.14 12.70 10.85
C VAL A 96 14.15 12.22 9.40
N MET A 97 13.12 11.47 9.02
CA MET A 97 12.91 11.03 7.63
C MET A 97 12.53 12.22 6.75
N VAL A 98 13.30 12.44 5.69
CA VAL A 98 13.09 13.51 4.71
C VAL A 98 13.18 12.96 3.30
N GLY A 99 12.49 13.58 2.34
CA GLY A 99 12.68 13.25 0.93
C GLY A 99 14.06 13.71 0.47
N TYR A 100 14.75 12.91 -0.36
CA TYR A 100 16.10 13.20 -0.84
C TYR A 100 16.28 14.63 -1.40
N ALA A 101 15.39 15.06 -2.29
CA ALA A 101 15.39 16.41 -2.86
C ALA A 101 15.30 17.53 -1.80
N ASN A 102 14.69 17.23 -0.65
CA ASN A 102 14.49 18.19 0.43
C ASN A 102 15.61 18.16 1.49
N LEU A 103 16.56 17.21 1.42
CA LEU A 103 17.59 17.02 2.43
C LEU A 103 18.46 18.28 2.64
N VAL A 104 18.90 18.92 1.56
CA VAL A 104 19.74 20.14 1.64
C VAL A 104 18.97 21.29 2.28
N SER A 105 17.69 21.47 1.89
CA SER A 105 16.83 22.50 2.46
C SER A 105 16.61 22.25 3.97
N HIS A 106 16.31 21.01 4.33
CA HIS A 106 16.17 20.58 5.72
C HIS A 106 17.44 20.91 6.53
N LEU A 107 18.63 20.50 6.07
CA LEU A 107 19.89 20.73 6.78
C LEU A 107 20.17 22.22 7.01
N ARG A 108 19.76 23.09 6.08
CA ARG A 108 20.01 24.54 6.15
C ARG A 108 18.95 25.33 6.91
N ARG A 109 17.71 24.84 7.01
CA ARG A 109 16.57 25.65 7.45
C ARG A 109 15.72 25.04 8.54
N SER A 110 15.66 23.72 8.64
CA SER A 110 14.65 23.03 9.46
C SER A 110 15.23 21.94 10.36
N CYS A 111 16.52 21.62 10.23
CA CYS A 111 17.18 20.66 11.11
C CYS A 111 17.32 21.24 12.52
N LYS A 112 16.86 20.49 13.52
CA LYS A 112 17.01 20.85 14.94
C LYS A 112 18.46 20.98 15.41
N PHE A 113 19.40 20.35 14.69
CA PHE A 113 20.84 20.40 14.95
C PHE A 113 21.59 21.13 13.82
N ARG A 114 20.94 22.13 13.22
CA ARG A 114 21.53 22.96 12.17
C ARG A 114 22.87 23.53 12.63
#